data_AF-M0APN1-F1
#
_entry.id   AF-M0APN1-F1
#
_cell.length_a   1.000
_cell.length_b   1.000
_cell.length_c   1.000
_cell.angle_alpha   90.00
_cell.angle_beta   90.00
_cell.angle_gamma   90.00
#
_symmetry.space_group_name_H-M   'P 1'
#
loop_
_entity.id
_entity.type
_entity.pdbx_description
1 polymer ?
#
loop_
_entity_poly.entity_id
_entity_poly.type
_entity_poly.pdbx_seq_one_letter_code
_entity_poly.pdbx_strand_id
1 'polypeptide(L)'
;MTDVEREQQIDYMDVEINLLKPATPFMRDHLRIIWIGFTIWVLTTFAPITATRLAPEIMTTQIPVIGFPLHYFLLAVVGPGAALVLSVWYARKRDQIDEKYGISQDVAEPEMTETVADDAAAADGGIGE
;
A
#
# COMPACT_ATOMS: atom_id res chain seq x y z
N MET A 1 -18.08 -24.00 10.28
CA MET A 1 -16.63 -23.76 10.27
C MET A 1 -16.38 -22.32 9.82
N THR A 2 -15.86 -21.49 10.71
CA THR A 2 -15.48 -20.10 10.43
C THR A 2 -14.20 -20.05 9.59
N ASP A 3 -13.91 -18.89 9.00
CA ASP A 3 -12.66 -18.70 8.25
C ASP A 3 -11.42 -18.86 9.14
N VAL A 4 -11.52 -18.47 10.41
CA VAL A 4 -10.44 -18.64 11.40
C VAL A 4 -10.22 -20.12 11.73
N GLU A 5 -11.29 -20.87 11.99
CA GLU A 5 -11.21 -22.32 12.23
C GLU A 5 -10.61 -23.05 11.02
N ARG A 6 -10.94 -22.61 9.80
CA ARG A 6 -10.38 -23.18 8.57
C ARG A 6 -8.90 -22.86 8.42
N GLU A 7 -8.48 -21.65 8.78
CA GLU A 7 -7.07 -21.25 8.75
C GLU A 7 -6.22 -22.13 9.69
N GLN A 8 -6.71 -22.40 10.90
CA GLN A 8 -5.98 -23.18 11.91
C GLN A 8 -5.75 -24.65 11.53
N GLN A 9 -6.50 -25.18 10.57
CA GLN A 9 -6.39 -26.57 10.11
C GLN A 9 -5.52 -26.72 8.86
N ILE A 10 -5.01 -25.62 8.29
CA ILE A 10 -4.21 -25.64 7.08
C ILE A 10 -2.74 -25.83 7.43
N ASP A 11 -2.11 -26.83 6.82
CA ASP A 11 -0.65 -26.92 6.76
C ASP A 11 -0.14 -26.09 5.56
N TYR A 12 0.60 -25.02 5.85
CA TYR A 12 1.15 -24.14 4.83
C TYR A 12 2.22 -24.81 3.96
N MET A 13 2.80 -25.92 4.39
CA MET A 13 3.80 -26.66 3.59
C MET A 13 3.16 -27.51 2.50
N ASP A 14 1.89 -27.90 2.67
CA ASP A 14 1.16 -28.77 1.75
C ASP A 14 0.20 -28.00 0.82
N VAL A 15 0.16 -26.68 0.93
CA VAL A 15 -0.77 -25.82 0.18
C VAL A 15 -0.04 -25.02 -0.89
N GLU A 16 -0.58 -25.07 -2.11
CA GLU A 16 -0.09 -24.26 -3.22
C GLU A 16 -0.29 -22.76 -2.94
N ILE A 17 0.82 -22.02 -2.96
CA ILE A 17 0.80 -20.57 -2.79
C ILE A 17 0.48 -19.91 -4.14
N ASN A 18 -0.78 -19.51 -4.31
CA ASN A 18 -1.21 -18.71 -5.46
C ASN A 18 -1.63 -17.30 -5.02
N LEU A 19 -0.94 -16.29 -5.53
CA LEU A 19 -1.16 -14.88 -5.17
C LEU A 19 -2.50 -14.31 -5.68
N LEU A 20 -3.01 -14.81 -6.81
CA LEU A 20 -4.24 -14.31 -7.43
C LEU A 20 -5.47 -15.10 -6.99
N LYS A 21 -5.27 -16.35 -6.56
CA LYS A 21 -6.32 -17.23 -6.05
C LYS A 21 -5.85 -17.94 -4.77
N PRO A 22 -5.82 -17.24 -3.63
CA PRO A 22 -5.26 -17.79 -2.41
C PRO A 22 -6.10 -18.94 -1.87
N ALA A 23 -5.40 -20.02 -1.50
CA ALA A 23 -6.01 -21.20 -0.92
C ALA A 23 -6.47 -20.94 0.53
N THR A 24 -5.70 -20.16 1.32
CA THR A 24 -6.02 -19.90 2.72
C THR A 24 -7.00 -18.73 2.92
N PRO A 25 -7.92 -18.82 3.88
CA PRO A 25 -8.78 -17.72 4.31
C PRO A 25 -8.03 -16.41 4.63
N PHE A 26 -6.92 -16.47 5.38
CA PHE A 26 -6.11 -15.29 5.74
C PHE A 26 -5.66 -14.53 4.50
N MET A 27 -5.04 -15.23 3.55
CA MET A 27 -4.55 -14.59 2.32
C MET A 27 -5.69 -14.07 1.44
N ARG A 28 -6.87 -14.72 1.46
CA ARG A 28 -8.04 -14.27 0.70
C ARG A 28 -8.59 -12.94 1.24
N ASP A 29 -8.66 -12.80 2.55
CA ASP A 29 -9.09 -11.53 3.17
C ASP A 29 -8.07 -10.42 2.90
N HIS A 30 -6.77 -10.72 2.98
CA HIS A 30 -5.71 -9.78 2.65
C HIS A 30 -5.80 -9.33 1.17
N LEU A 31 -5.94 -10.28 0.24
CA LEU A 31 -6.09 -10.01 -1.18
C LEU A 31 -7.34 -9.14 -1.48
N ARG A 32 -8.44 -9.35 -0.75
CA ARG A 32 -9.64 -8.51 -0.89
C ARG A 32 -9.35 -7.05 -0.54
N ILE A 33 -8.60 -6.79 0.53
CA ILE A 33 -8.20 -5.42 0.91
C ILE A 33 -7.29 -4.80 -0.16
N ILE A 34 -6.32 -5.57 -0.69
CA ILE A 34 -5.45 -5.13 -1.78
C ILE A 34 -6.28 -4.72 -2.99
N TRP A 35 -7.25 -5.54 -3.43
CA TRP A 35 -8.09 -5.21 -4.58
C TRP A 35 -8.96 -3.97 -4.37
N ILE A 36 -9.48 -3.76 -3.16
CA ILE A 36 -10.23 -2.55 -2.82
C ILE A 36 -9.30 -1.32 -2.92
N GLY A 37 -8.14 -1.37 -2.28
CA GLY A 37 -7.15 -0.29 -2.33
C GLY A 37 -6.67 0.00 -3.76
N PHE A 38 -6.40 -1.05 -4.53
CA PHE A 38 -6.02 -0.96 -5.94
C PHE A 38 -7.12 -0.30 -6.77
N THR A 39 -8.39 -0.69 -6.58
CA THR A 39 -9.51 -0.09 -7.31
C THR A 39 -9.64 1.41 -7.01
N ILE A 40 -9.55 1.79 -5.73
CA ILE A 40 -9.58 3.20 -5.33
C ILE A 40 -8.40 3.95 -5.95
N TRP A 41 -7.18 3.39 -5.87
CA TRP A 41 -5.98 3.98 -6.44
C TRP A 41 -6.08 4.17 -7.95
N VAL A 42 -6.59 3.17 -8.69
CA VAL A 42 -6.82 3.27 -10.13
C VAL A 42 -7.78 4.42 -10.43
N LEU A 43 -8.89 4.52 -9.70
CA LEU A 43 -9.86 5.59 -9.91
C LEU A 43 -9.26 6.96 -9.59
N THR A 44 -8.61 7.14 -8.45
CA THR A 44 -8.08 8.44 -8.06
C THR A 44 -6.91 8.89 -8.95
N THR A 45 -6.16 7.95 -9.52
CA THR A 45 -5.02 8.23 -10.40
C THR A 45 -5.44 8.45 -11.85
N PHE A 46 -6.25 7.55 -12.41
CA PHE A 46 -6.57 7.54 -13.85
C PHE A 46 -7.88 8.22 -14.20
N ALA A 47 -8.84 8.34 -13.26
CA ALA A 47 -10.10 9.01 -13.56
C ALA A 47 -9.91 10.49 -13.94
N PRO A 48 -9.04 11.29 -13.27
CA PRO A 48 -8.81 12.68 -13.71
C PRO A 48 -8.27 12.76 -15.13
N ILE A 49 -7.29 11.92 -15.49
CA ILE A 49 -6.68 11.89 -16.82
C ILE A 49 -7.72 11.51 -17.88
N THR A 50 -8.50 10.46 -17.59
CA THR A 50 -9.55 9.96 -18.48
C THR A 50 -10.67 11.00 -18.63
N ALA A 51 -11.09 11.62 -17.53
CA ALA A 51 -12.10 12.67 -17.54
C ALA A 51 -11.64 13.90 -18.34
N THR A 52 -10.37 14.30 -18.25
CA THR A 52 -9.84 15.42 -19.05
C THR A 52 -9.95 15.13 -20.55
N ARG A 53 -9.80 13.87 -20.96
CA ARG A 53 -9.98 13.47 -22.36
C ARG A 53 -11.45 13.44 -22.78
N LEU A 54 -12.35 12.99 -21.91
CA LEU A 54 -13.77 12.79 -22.24
C LEU A 54 -14.61 14.06 -22.05
N ALA A 55 -14.24 14.93 -21.11
CA ALA A 55 -14.97 16.13 -20.72
C ALA A 55 -14.02 17.30 -20.45
N PRO A 56 -13.26 17.77 -21.47
CA PRO A 56 -12.26 18.82 -21.31
C PRO A 56 -12.87 20.10 -20.74
N GLU A 57 -14.05 20.53 -21.21
CA GLU A 57 -14.72 21.75 -20.75
C GLU A 57 -14.90 21.83 -19.23
N ILE A 58 -15.32 20.71 -18.62
CA ILE A 58 -15.50 20.61 -17.16
C ILE A 58 -14.12 20.58 -16.48
N MET A 59 -13.21 19.78 -17.01
CA MET A 59 -11.90 19.53 -16.40
C MET A 59 -10.96 20.73 -16.50
N THR A 60 -11.15 21.63 -17.47
CA THR A 60 -10.42 22.89 -17.60
C THR A 60 -11.08 24.06 -16.89
N THR A 61 -12.28 23.87 -16.32
CA THR A 61 -12.97 24.91 -15.57
C THR A 61 -12.14 25.30 -14.35
N GLN A 62 -11.98 26.61 -14.14
CA GLN A 62 -11.27 27.13 -12.97
C GLN A 62 -12.11 26.87 -11.72
N ILE A 63 -11.47 26.28 -10.71
CA ILE A 63 -12.10 26.12 -9.40
C ILE A 63 -12.23 27.51 -8.77
N PRO A 64 -13.44 27.93 -8.35
CA PRO A 64 -13.62 29.20 -7.64
C PRO A 64 -12.70 29.26 -6.42
N VAL A 65 -12.21 30.46 -6.09
CA VAL A 65 -11.24 30.73 -4.99
C VAL A 65 -9.79 30.32 -5.29
N ILE A 66 -9.55 29.14 -5.87
CA ILE A 66 -8.18 28.64 -6.11
C ILE A 66 -7.62 29.15 -7.44
N GLY A 67 -8.47 29.42 -8.44
CA GLY A 67 -8.07 30.02 -9.72
C GLY A 67 -7.35 29.09 -10.69
N PHE A 68 -7.19 27.81 -10.35
CA PHE A 68 -6.57 26.80 -11.20
C PHE A 68 -7.63 25.86 -11.84
N PRO A 69 -7.37 25.35 -13.05
CA PRO A 69 -8.19 24.32 -13.68
C PRO A 69 -8.40 23.07 -12.80
N LEU A 70 -9.61 22.51 -12.83
CA LEU A 70 -10.03 21.36 -12.01
C LEU A 70 -9.08 20.16 -12.12
N HIS A 71 -8.66 19.79 -13.33
CA HIS A 71 -7.76 18.66 -13.52
C HIS A 71 -6.43 18.82 -12.77
N TYR A 72 -5.83 20.01 -12.76
CA TYR A 72 -4.57 20.23 -12.02
C TYR A 72 -4.76 20.00 -10.53
N PHE A 73 -5.87 20.45 -9.95
CA PHE A 73 -6.18 20.19 -8.54
C PHE A 73 -6.35 18.70 -8.24
N LEU A 74 -7.11 17.98 -9.07
CA LEU A 74 -7.32 16.53 -8.90
C LEU A 74 -6.00 15.76 -8.99
N LEU A 75 -5.14 16.10 -9.95
CA LEU A 75 -3.84 15.46 -10.13
C LEU A 75 -2.86 15.81 -9.00
N ALA A 76 -2.76 17.08 -8.59
CA ALA A 76 -1.77 17.53 -7.63
C ALA A 76 -2.16 17.29 -6.17
N VAL A 77 -3.46 17.30 -5.84
CA VAL A 77 -3.96 17.18 -4.47
C VAL A 77 -4.64 15.84 -4.25
N VAL A 78 -5.64 15.50 -5.07
CA VAL A 78 -6.44 14.29 -4.85
C VAL A 78 -5.63 13.03 -5.08
N GLY A 79 -4.78 12.97 -6.12
CA GLY A 79 -3.90 11.82 -6.37
C GLY A 79 -2.98 11.48 -5.20
N PRO A 80 -2.04 12.39 -4.82
CA PRO A 80 -1.16 12.17 -3.67
C PRO A 80 -1.93 12.04 -2.34
N GLY A 81 -2.97 12.84 -2.12
CA GLY A 81 -3.79 12.78 -0.91
C GLY A 81 -4.49 11.44 -0.75
N ALA A 82 -5.04 10.88 -1.83
CA ALA A 82 -5.63 9.55 -1.82
C ALA A 82 -4.61 8.46 -1.48
N ALA A 83 -3.38 8.56 -1.99
CA ALA A 83 -2.32 7.62 -1.64
C ALA A 83 -1.99 7.66 -0.13
N LEU A 84 -1.86 8.84 0.47
CA LEU A 84 -1.63 8.98 1.92
C LEU A 84 -2.78 8.39 2.75
N VAL A 85 -4.02 8.71 2.37
CA VAL A 85 -5.22 8.16 3.04
C VAL A 85 -5.27 6.64 2.89
N LEU A 86 -4.99 6.11 1.70
CA LEU A 86 -4.94 4.67 1.45
C LEU A 86 -3.86 3.98 2.26
N SER A 87 -2.67 4.58 2.43
CA SER A 87 -1.61 4.01 3.27
C SER A 87 -2.06 3.84 4.72
N VAL A 88 -2.65 4.89 5.30
CA VAL A 88 -3.15 4.85 6.68
C VAL A 88 -4.32 3.87 6.82
N TRP A 89 -5.23 3.85 5.84
CA TRP A 89 -6.36 2.91 5.83
C TRP A 89 -5.89 1.46 5.70
N TYR A 90 -4.93 1.19 4.81
CA TYR A 90 -4.39 -0.13 4.54
C TYR A 90 -3.66 -0.67 5.77
N ALA A 91 -2.84 0.14 6.44
CA ALA A 91 -2.17 -0.26 7.69
C ALA A 91 -3.18 -0.75 8.72
N ARG A 92 -4.23 0.05 9.00
CA ARG A 92 -5.30 -0.34 9.94
C ARG A 92 -6.03 -1.60 9.51
N LYS A 93 -6.25 -1.79 8.20
CA LYS A 93 -6.93 -2.99 7.70
C LYS A 93 -6.05 -4.23 7.78
N ARG A 94 -4.74 -4.08 7.61
CA ARG A 94 -3.78 -5.16 7.83
C ARG A 94 -3.79 -5.59 9.30
N ASP A 95 -3.69 -4.64 10.22
CA ASP A 95 -3.71 -4.93 11.67
C ASP A 95 -5.01 -5.65 12.09
N GLN A 96 -6.16 -5.23 11.55
CA GLN A 96 -7.45 -5.90 11.80
C GLN A 96 -7.51 -7.34 11.28
N ILE A 97 -6.83 -7.63 10.16
CA ILE A 97 -6.74 -8.99 9.64
C ILE A 97 -5.81 -9.82 10.53
N ASP A 98 -4.65 -9.28 10.88
CA ASP A 98 -3.69 -9.96 11.75
C ASP A 98 -4.34 -10.30 13.11
N GLU A 99 -5.07 -9.35 13.72
CA GLU A 99 -5.86 -9.58 14.95
C GLU A 99 -6.93 -10.66 14.77
N LYS A 100 -7.69 -10.63 13.67
CA LYS A 100 -8.74 -11.63 13.35
C LYS A 100 -8.18 -13.06 13.33
N TYR A 101 -6.97 -13.23 12.80
CA TYR A 101 -6.34 -14.54 12.66
C TYR A 101 -5.34 -14.86 13.79
N GLY A 102 -5.19 -13.98 14.79
CA GLY A 102 -4.32 -14.19 15.95
C GLY A 102 -2.82 -14.10 15.62
N ILE A 103 -2.46 -13.41 14.54
CA ILE A 103 -1.07 -13.24 14.12
C ILE A 103 -0.44 -12.14 14.98
N SER A 104 0.48 -12.54 15.84
CA SER A 104 1.26 -11.62 16.65
C SER A 104 2.60 -11.38 15.98
N GLN A 105 2.98 -10.13 15.77
CA GLN A 105 4.37 -9.80 15.47
C GLN A 105 5.11 -9.75 16.80
N ASP A 106 5.76 -10.83 17.20
CA ASP A 106 6.72 -10.74 18.29
C ASP A 106 7.79 -9.75 17.84
N VAL A 107 7.90 -8.65 18.59
CA VAL A 107 9.07 -7.79 18.49
C VAL A 107 10.20 -8.68 18.97
N ALA A 108 11.01 -9.20 18.03
CA ALA A 108 12.27 -9.80 18.39
C ALA A 108 12.95 -8.78 19.32
N GLU A 109 13.22 -9.16 20.57
CA GLU A 109 14.12 -8.37 21.40
C GLU A 109 15.34 -8.09 20.53
N PRO A 110 15.86 -6.85 20.51
CA PRO A 110 17.04 -6.57 19.73
C PRO A 110 18.10 -7.58 20.16
N GLU A 111 18.34 -8.60 19.33
CA GLU A 111 19.56 -9.37 19.38
C GLU A 111 20.63 -8.30 19.45
N MET A 112 21.38 -8.27 20.56
CA MET A 112 22.51 -7.37 20.71
C MET A 112 23.51 -7.79 19.64
N THR A 113 23.30 -7.36 18.40
CA THR A 113 24.31 -7.33 17.37
C THR A 113 25.41 -6.51 17.99
N GLU A 114 26.54 -7.17 18.27
CA GLU A 114 27.75 -6.49 18.67
C GLU A 114 27.90 -5.24 17.82
N THR A 115 28.08 -4.11 18.50
CA THR A 115 28.26 -2.80 17.91
C THR A 115 29.22 -2.87 16.74
N VAL A 116 28.71 -2.95 15.50
CA VAL A 116 29.51 -2.62 14.34
C VAL A 116 29.66 -1.12 14.39
N ALA A 117 30.87 -0.67 14.68
CA ALA A 117 31.23 0.73 14.82
C ALA A 117 30.67 1.54 13.64
N ASP A 118 29.86 2.53 13.98
CA ASP A 118 29.25 3.51 13.08
C ASP A 118 30.29 4.56 12.64
N ASP A 119 31.43 4.11 12.11
CA ASP A 119 32.47 5.01 11.61
C ASP A 119 33.31 4.38 10.49
N ALA A 120 32.75 4.35 9.28
CA ALA A 120 33.51 4.20 8.05
C ALA A 120 32.83 5.01 6.93
N ALA A 121 33.02 6.32 6.95
CA ALA A 121 32.78 7.16 5.78
C ALA A 121 33.62 6.61 4.60
N ALA A 122 32.98 6.34 3.46
CA ALA A 122 33.68 5.98 2.23
C ALA A 122 34.45 7.20 1.70
N ALA A 123 35.76 7.24 1.93
CA ALA A 123 36.65 8.15 1.22
C ALA A 123 36.84 7.61 -0.20
N ASP A 124 36.35 8.32 -1.21
CA ASP A 124 36.71 8.02 -2.59
C ASP A 124 38.21 8.29 -2.76
N GLY A 125 38.95 7.25 -3.14
CA GLY A 125 40.38 7.33 -3.37
C GLY A 125 40.67 7.96 -4.72
N GLY A 126 40.65 9.29 -4.78
CA GLY A 126 41.22 10.05 -5.89
C GLY A 126 42.73 9.80 -5.98
N ILE A 127 43.17 9.10 -7.02
CA ILE A 127 44.59 8.98 -7.37
C ILE A 127 45.08 10.33 -7.93
N GLY A 128 46.06 10.94 -7.28
CA GLY A 128 46.76 12.11 -7.82
C GLY A 128 47.69 11.71 -8.96
N GLU A 129 47.69 12.49 -10.04
CA GLU A 129 48.70 12.47 -11.10
C GLU A 129 50.09 12.91 -10.60
#